data_AF-A0A0R1ERS8-F1
#
_entry.id   AF-A0A0R1ERS8-F1
#
_cell.length_a   1.000
_cell.length_b   1.000
_cell.length_c   1.000
_cell.angle_alpha   90.00
_cell.angle_beta   90.00
_cell.angle_gamma   90.00
#
_symmetry.space_group_name_H-M   'P 1'
#
loop_
_entity.id
_entity.type
_entity.pdbx_description
1 polymer ?
#
loop_
_entity_poly.entity_id
_entity_poly.type
_entity_poly.pdbx_seq_one_letter_code
_entity_poly.pdbx_strand_id
1 'polypeptide(L)'
;MKLTSKKVHEQPLYQTHEKELAQRSREDGFSNAQDLGTIDIDELDQIRGQIIAYNNRIATELIERIRESEPVFFEHLVADLLTKMGYQGQNGSTIVTPQSNDGGIDAIINQDPLGTSTVYLQAKRYQASNIVQRPAIDTFYGALSRVHADRGVFITTSSFSKSAQETAKGFSIVLIDGIRLSGLMLKYHVGVQVRYHDELLKLDEDYFE
;
A
#
# COMPACT_ATOMS: atom_id res chain seq x y z
N MET A 1 -38.85 31.06 -25.15
CA MET A 1 -39.64 30.11 -24.34
C MET A 1 -38.77 29.66 -23.18
N LYS A 2 -39.16 29.85 -21.91
CA LYS A 2 -38.34 29.38 -20.77
C LYS A 2 -38.49 27.87 -20.63
N LEU A 3 -37.38 27.14 -20.66
CA LEU A 3 -37.32 25.73 -20.35
C LEU A 3 -37.56 25.58 -18.84
N THR A 4 -38.68 25.00 -18.45
CA THR A 4 -39.03 24.74 -17.05
C THR A 4 -38.82 23.27 -16.75
N SER A 5 -38.44 22.92 -15.52
CA SER A 5 -38.24 21.54 -15.09
C SER A 5 -39.44 20.64 -15.48
N LYS A 6 -40.67 21.11 -15.28
CA LYS A 6 -41.89 20.42 -15.74
C LYS A 6 -41.91 20.07 -17.25
N LYS A 7 -41.44 20.97 -18.12
CA LYS A 7 -41.41 20.72 -19.57
C LYS A 7 -40.34 19.70 -19.99
N VAL A 8 -39.26 19.58 -19.22
CA VAL A 8 -38.21 18.56 -19.47
C VAL A 8 -38.73 17.17 -19.09
N HIS A 9 -39.43 17.07 -17.96
CA HIS A 9 -40.00 15.81 -17.48
C HIS A 9 -41.16 15.28 -18.36
N GLU A 10 -41.81 16.18 -19.12
CA GLU A 10 -42.84 15.83 -20.09
C GLU A 10 -42.26 15.34 -21.44
N GLN A 11 -40.94 15.42 -21.67
CA GLN A 11 -40.37 14.97 -22.93
C GLN A 11 -40.37 13.43 -23.04
N PRO A 12 -40.76 12.85 -24.19
CA PRO A 12 -40.78 11.41 -24.40
C PRO A 12 -39.43 10.73 -24.16
N LEU A 13 -38.33 11.41 -24.50
CA LEU A 13 -36.96 10.91 -24.29
C LEU A 13 -36.63 10.81 -22.78
N TYR A 14 -36.97 11.83 -21.99
CA TYR A 14 -36.78 11.82 -20.54
C TYR A 14 -37.57 10.68 -19.89
N GLN A 15 -38.85 10.51 -20.27
CA GLN A 15 -39.69 9.43 -19.75
C GLN A 15 -39.19 8.04 -20.14
N THR A 16 -38.52 7.91 -21.29
CA THR A 16 -37.91 6.64 -21.73
C THR A 16 -36.66 6.33 -20.91
N HIS A 17 -35.81 7.34 -20.68
CA HIS A 17 -34.62 7.22 -19.83
C HIS A 17 -34.97 6.84 -18.38
N GLU A 18 -35.97 7.49 -17.78
CA GLU A 18 -36.46 7.16 -16.43
C GLU A 18 -36.97 5.72 -16.34
N LYS A 19 -37.69 5.23 -17.37
CA LYS A 19 -38.16 3.84 -17.42
C LYS A 19 -37.00 2.84 -17.51
N GLU A 20 -35.96 3.18 -18.28
CA GLU A 20 -34.76 2.38 -18.44
C GLU A 20 -33.94 2.33 -17.14
N LEU A 21 -33.71 3.47 -16.49
CA LEU A 21 -33.07 3.55 -15.17
C LEU A 21 -33.85 2.73 -14.13
N ALA A 22 -35.17 2.90 -14.07
CA ALA A 22 -36.02 2.15 -13.15
C ALA A 22 -36.02 0.65 -13.44
N GLN A 23 -35.85 0.22 -14.70
CA GLN A 23 -35.69 -1.20 -15.03
C GLN A 23 -34.35 -1.73 -14.53
N ARG A 24 -33.24 -1.03 -14.78
CA ARG A 24 -31.89 -1.42 -14.35
C ARG A 24 -31.79 -1.49 -12.82
N SER A 25 -32.28 -0.49 -12.08
CA SER A 25 -32.29 -0.51 -10.61
C SER A 25 -33.13 -1.64 -10.00
N ARG A 26 -34.18 -2.10 -10.70
CA ARG A 26 -35.01 -3.25 -10.27
C ARG A 26 -34.30 -4.59 -10.46
N GLU A 27 -33.48 -4.71 -11.50
CA GLU A 27 -32.68 -5.91 -11.76
C GLU A 27 -31.52 -6.03 -10.75
N ASP A 28 -30.97 -4.91 -10.28
CA ASP A 28 -29.87 -4.85 -9.29
C ASP A 28 -30.33 -4.80 -7.82
N GLY A 29 -31.64 -4.81 -7.54
CA GLY A 29 -32.19 -4.84 -6.17
C GLY A 29 -32.05 -3.53 -5.36
N PHE A 30 -31.68 -2.42 -5.99
CA PHE A 30 -31.54 -1.10 -5.34
C PHE A 30 -32.88 -0.34 -5.34
N SER A 31 -33.44 -0.11 -4.15
CA SER A 31 -34.81 0.44 -3.98
C SER A 31 -34.90 1.96 -3.87
N ASN A 32 -33.85 2.73 -4.19
CA ASN A 32 -33.88 4.19 -4.16
C ASN A 32 -33.31 4.77 -5.46
N ALA A 33 -34.09 4.68 -6.53
CA ALA A 33 -33.88 5.49 -7.74
C ALA A 33 -34.57 6.86 -7.57
N GLN A 34 -34.22 7.58 -6.51
CA GLN A 34 -34.54 9.01 -6.41
C GLN A 34 -33.27 9.78 -6.71
N ASP A 35 -33.27 10.39 -7.89
CA ASP A 35 -32.35 11.44 -8.33
C ASP A 35 -30.87 11.05 -8.16
N LEU A 36 -30.40 10.11 -9.01
CA LEU A 36 -28.99 10.11 -9.39
C LEU A 36 -28.80 11.32 -10.31
N GLY A 37 -28.82 12.52 -9.72
CA GLY A 37 -28.14 13.66 -10.31
C GLY A 37 -26.72 13.25 -10.70
N THR A 38 -26.10 13.95 -11.64
CA THR A 38 -24.67 13.78 -11.93
C THR A 38 -23.94 13.62 -10.60
N ILE A 39 -23.39 12.43 -10.31
CA ILE A 39 -22.63 12.22 -9.08
C ILE A 39 -21.64 13.37 -9.03
N ASP A 40 -21.82 14.25 -8.05
CA ASP A 40 -21.04 15.47 -8.01
C ASP A 40 -19.57 15.05 -7.87
N ILE A 41 -18.69 15.62 -8.67
CA ILE A 41 -17.26 15.34 -8.56
C ILE A 41 -16.81 15.64 -7.12
N ASP A 42 -17.42 16.65 -6.49
CA ASP A 42 -17.20 17.01 -5.10
C ASP A 42 -17.64 15.91 -4.11
N GLU A 43 -18.75 15.20 -4.37
CA GLU A 43 -19.20 14.06 -3.55
C GLU A 43 -18.24 12.87 -3.66
N LEU A 44 -17.72 12.58 -4.87
CA LEU A 44 -16.73 11.52 -5.07
C LEU A 44 -15.41 11.83 -4.37
N ASP A 45 -14.95 13.08 -4.44
CA ASP A 45 -13.73 13.49 -3.76
C ASP A 45 -13.91 13.48 -2.23
N GLN A 46 -15.11 13.78 -1.73
CA GLN A 46 -15.44 13.62 -0.31
C GLN A 46 -15.39 12.15 0.13
N ILE A 47 -15.99 11.24 -0.64
CA ILE A 47 -15.94 9.79 -0.36
C ILE A 47 -14.50 9.28 -0.39
N ARG A 48 -13.72 9.66 -1.40
CA ARG A 48 -12.29 9.32 -1.49
C ARG A 48 -11.51 9.82 -0.28
N GLY A 49 -11.75 11.06 0.14
CA GLY A 49 -11.13 11.64 1.34
C GLY A 49 -11.45 10.83 2.60
N GLN A 50 -12.70 10.39 2.76
CA GLN A 50 -13.11 9.53 3.88
C GLN A 50 -12.43 8.16 3.84
N ILE A 51 -12.32 7.53 2.67
CA ILE A 51 -11.62 6.25 2.50
C ILE A 51 -10.14 6.40 2.86
N ILE A 52 -9.47 7.46 2.39
CA ILE A 52 -8.06 7.74 2.71
C ILE A 52 -7.89 7.92 4.23
N ALA A 53 -8.75 8.73 4.86
CA ALA A 53 -8.70 8.95 6.31
C ALA A 53 -8.91 7.66 7.11
N TYR A 54 -9.87 6.83 6.69
CA TYR A 54 -10.11 5.52 7.29
C TYR A 54 -8.88 4.61 7.15
N ASN A 55 -8.31 4.51 5.95
CA ASN A 55 -7.12 3.70 5.69
C ASN A 55 -5.91 4.18 6.50
N ASN A 56 -5.71 5.49 6.66
CA ASN A 56 -4.64 6.03 7.51
C ASN A 56 -4.80 5.64 8.98
N ARG A 57 -6.04 5.57 9.49
CA ARG A 57 -6.32 5.05 10.83
C ARG A 57 -5.97 3.56 10.92
N ILE A 58 -6.37 2.76 9.94
CA ILE A 58 -6.03 1.33 9.89
C ILE A 58 -4.52 1.12 9.83
N ALA A 59 -3.79 1.90 9.04
CA ALA A 59 -2.33 1.86 8.96
C ALA A 59 -1.66 2.14 10.31
N THR A 60 -2.25 3.05 11.10
CA THR A 60 -1.79 3.37 12.46
C THR A 60 -2.05 2.21 13.43
N GLU A 61 -3.26 1.65 13.42
CA GLU A 61 -3.61 0.48 14.24
C GLU A 61 -2.74 -0.74 13.90
N LEU A 62 -2.48 -0.95 12.60
CA LEU A 62 -1.63 -2.01 12.11
C LEU A 62 -0.20 -1.90 12.65
N ILE A 63 0.42 -0.71 12.56
CA ILE A 63 1.81 -0.54 13.00
C ILE A 63 1.96 -0.72 14.52
N GLU A 64 0.99 -0.26 15.31
CA GLU A 64 1.00 -0.48 16.77
C GLU A 64 0.90 -1.97 17.10
N ARG A 65 0.01 -2.70 16.43
CA ARG A 65 -0.13 -4.15 16.66
C ARG A 65 1.13 -4.93 16.29
N ILE A 66 1.86 -4.50 15.26
CA ILE A 66 3.17 -5.07 14.92
C ILE A 66 4.20 -4.76 16.00
N ARG A 67 4.21 -3.55 16.58
CA ARG A 67 5.12 -3.20 17.67
C ARG A 67 4.87 -4.03 18.94
N GLU A 68 3.65 -4.47 19.17
CA GLU A 68 3.27 -5.34 20.29
C GLU A 68 3.56 -6.83 20.04
N SER A 69 3.79 -7.22 18.79
CA SER A 69 4.04 -8.61 18.42
C SER A 69 5.46 -9.09 18.74
N GLU A 70 5.66 -10.41 18.68
CA GLU A 70 6.97 -11.03 18.87
C GLU A 70 7.96 -10.64 17.76
N PRO A 71 9.28 -10.53 18.06
CA PRO A 71 10.30 -10.22 17.04
C PRO A 71 10.24 -11.14 15.81
N VAL A 72 10.07 -12.44 16.05
CA VAL A 72 10.00 -13.46 14.99
C VAL A 72 8.81 -13.21 14.07
N PHE A 73 7.66 -12.76 14.60
CA PHE A 73 6.50 -12.43 13.76
C PHE A 73 6.82 -11.30 12.79
N PHE A 74 7.55 -10.28 13.24
CA PHE A 74 7.91 -9.14 12.39
C PHE A 74 8.81 -9.54 11.21
N GLU A 75 9.77 -10.45 11.44
CA GLU A 75 10.62 -10.99 10.36
C GLU A 75 9.79 -11.70 9.28
N HIS A 76 8.86 -12.57 9.71
CA HIS A 76 7.95 -13.27 8.79
C HIS A 76 7.03 -12.30 8.05
N LEU A 77 6.52 -11.28 8.74
CA LEU A 77 5.66 -10.25 8.15
C LEU A 77 6.37 -9.47 7.05
N VAL A 78 7.63 -9.10 7.29
CA VAL A 78 8.47 -8.41 6.30
C VAL A 78 8.71 -9.31 5.09
N ALA A 79 8.98 -10.60 5.31
CA ALA A 79 9.14 -11.56 4.23
C ALA A 79 7.87 -11.74 3.38
N ASP A 80 6.70 -11.86 4.02
CA ASP A 80 5.40 -11.94 3.33
C ASP A 80 5.13 -10.66 2.51
N LEU A 81 5.41 -9.49 3.08
CA LEU A 81 5.29 -8.23 2.37
C LEU A 81 6.15 -8.20 1.10
N LEU A 82 7.42 -8.59 1.20
CA LEU A 82 8.32 -8.61 0.05
C LEU A 82 7.85 -9.60 -1.01
N THR A 83 7.34 -10.76 -0.59
CA THR A 83 6.74 -11.76 -1.49
C THR A 83 5.54 -11.15 -2.24
N LYS A 84 4.61 -10.49 -1.54
CA LYS A 84 3.44 -9.83 -2.14
C LYS A 84 3.81 -8.67 -3.07
N MET A 85 4.94 -8.03 -2.82
CA MET A 85 5.52 -7.01 -3.70
C MET A 85 6.18 -7.60 -4.96
N GLY A 86 6.29 -8.92 -5.07
CA GLY A 86 6.93 -9.61 -6.20
C GLY A 86 8.43 -9.84 -6.03
N TYR A 87 9.00 -9.59 -4.84
CA TYR A 87 10.38 -9.93 -4.52
C TYR A 87 10.52 -11.41 -4.16
N GLN A 88 10.42 -12.26 -5.17
CA GLN A 88 10.57 -13.71 -5.07
C GLN A 88 11.67 -14.19 -6.02
N GLY A 89 12.50 -15.13 -5.58
CA GLY A 89 13.39 -15.86 -6.49
C GLY A 89 12.58 -16.78 -7.42
N GLN A 90 13.19 -17.29 -8.50
CA GLN A 90 12.49 -18.13 -9.49
C GLN A 90 11.80 -19.38 -8.93
N ASN A 91 12.20 -19.86 -7.75
CA ASN A 91 11.56 -21.01 -7.08
C ASN A 91 10.42 -20.60 -6.12
N GLY A 92 9.97 -19.34 -6.15
CA GLY A 92 8.95 -18.82 -5.22
C GLY A 92 9.44 -18.66 -3.78
N SER A 93 10.73 -18.86 -3.51
CA SER A 93 11.31 -18.68 -2.18
C SER A 93 12.00 -17.32 -2.08
N THR A 94 11.45 -16.45 -1.24
CA THR A 94 12.24 -15.44 -0.54
C THR A 94 13.24 -16.21 0.33
N ILE A 95 14.54 -16.07 0.10
CA ILE A 95 15.55 -16.69 0.96
C ILE A 95 15.61 -15.86 2.24
N VAL A 96 14.65 -16.10 3.13
CA VAL A 96 14.74 -15.68 4.52
C VAL A 96 15.72 -16.64 5.16
N THR A 97 17.01 -16.34 5.06
CA THR A 97 18.01 -17.05 5.86
C THR A 97 17.78 -16.65 7.32
N PRO A 98 17.41 -17.59 8.20
CA PRO A 98 17.37 -17.31 9.63
C PRO A 98 18.81 -17.06 10.05
N GLN A 99 19.06 -15.86 10.58
CA GLN A 99 20.23 -15.54 11.39
C GLN A 99 21.56 -15.93 10.73
N SER A 100 22.00 -15.15 9.74
CA SER A 100 23.43 -15.12 9.48
C SER A 100 24.07 -14.41 10.69
N ASN A 101 25.05 -15.04 11.35
CA ASN A 101 25.83 -14.48 12.46
C ASN A 101 26.68 -13.25 12.03
N ASP A 102 26.33 -12.61 10.91
CA ASP A 102 27.11 -11.59 10.21
C ASP A 102 26.83 -10.17 10.76
N GLY A 103 26.15 -10.09 11.91
CA GLY A 103 26.05 -8.86 12.70
C GLY A 103 25.11 -7.80 12.12
N GLY A 104 24.07 -8.18 11.37
CA GLY A 104 23.05 -7.23 10.93
C GLY A 104 22.29 -7.53 9.62
N ILE A 105 22.32 -8.75 9.08
CA ILE A 105 21.52 -9.10 7.90
C ILE A 105 20.48 -10.13 8.32
N ASP A 106 19.20 -9.79 8.12
CA ASP A 106 18.06 -10.63 8.52
C ASP A 106 17.46 -11.39 7.33
N ALA A 107 17.59 -10.87 6.10
CA ALA A 107 17.09 -11.55 4.90
C ALA A 107 17.90 -11.18 3.64
N ILE A 108 17.84 -12.07 2.64
CA ILE A 108 18.55 -11.94 1.36
C ILE A 108 17.56 -12.23 0.22
N ILE A 109 17.48 -11.33 -0.76
CA ILE A 109 16.54 -11.44 -1.88
C ILE A 109 17.31 -11.34 -3.20
N ASN A 110 17.19 -12.37 -4.03
CA ASN A 110 17.68 -12.32 -5.41
C ASN A 110 16.58 -11.77 -6.33
N GLN A 111 16.88 -10.67 -7.03
CA GLN A 111 15.98 -10.04 -8.00
C GLN A 111 16.04 -10.71 -9.37
N ASP A 112 17.08 -11.50 -9.63
CA ASP A 112 17.25 -12.21 -10.89
C ASP A 112 17.61 -13.69 -10.67
N PRO A 113 17.44 -14.53 -11.70
CA PRO A 113 17.62 -15.97 -11.62
C PRO A 113 19.06 -16.42 -11.40
N LEU A 114 20.00 -15.63 -11.89
CA LEU A 114 21.43 -15.90 -11.84
C LEU A 114 22.04 -15.45 -10.51
N GLY A 115 21.27 -14.75 -9.67
CA GLY A 115 21.73 -14.22 -8.39
C GLY A 115 22.72 -13.06 -8.55
N THR A 116 22.70 -12.36 -9.69
CA THR A 116 23.60 -11.23 -9.97
C THR A 116 23.16 -9.93 -9.30
N SER A 117 21.91 -9.86 -8.86
CA SER A 117 21.26 -8.71 -8.26
C SER A 117 20.61 -9.14 -6.96
N THR A 118 21.40 -9.13 -5.89
CA THR A 118 20.96 -9.51 -4.55
C THR A 118 20.75 -8.25 -3.70
N VAL A 119 19.62 -8.20 -3.01
CA VAL A 119 19.27 -7.17 -2.04
C VAL A 119 19.29 -7.76 -0.64
N TYR A 120 20.05 -7.13 0.24
CA TYR A 120 20.19 -7.52 1.63
C TYR A 120 19.30 -6.67 2.52
N LEU A 121 18.67 -7.28 3.53
CA LEU A 121 17.70 -6.60 4.37
C LEU A 121 18.04 -6.73 5.85
N GLN A 122 17.74 -5.66 6.59
CA GLN A 122 17.67 -5.63 8.05
C GLN A 122 16.28 -5.14 8.44
N ALA A 123 15.61 -5.84 9.35
CA ALA A 123 14.33 -5.51 9.93
C ALA A 123 14.48 -5.34 11.45
N LYS A 124 14.19 -4.13 11.97
CA LYS A 124 14.19 -3.85 13.42
C LYS A 124 12.81 -3.47 13.91
N ARG A 125 12.23 -4.31 14.78
CA ARG A 125 10.99 -3.98 15.51
C ARG A 125 11.33 -3.09 16.71
N TYR A 126 11.08 -1.80 16.59
CA TYR A 126 11.28 -0.81 17.64
C TYR A 126 9.97 -0.11 18.03
N GLN A 127 9.89 0.29 19.29
CA GLN A 127 8.83 1.18 19.78
C GLN A 127 8.92 2.55 19.07
N ALA A 128 7.79 3.24 18.96
CA ALA A 128 7.70 4.54 18.27
C ALA A 128 8.70 5.59 18.79
N SER A 129 8.99 5.54 20.09
CA SER A 129 9.92 6.45 20.78
C SER A 129 11.39 6.12 20.52
N ASN A 130 11.71 4.93 20.02
CA ASN A 130 13.07 4.49 19.75
C ASN A 130 13.45 4.79 18.30
N ILE A 131 13.86 6.04 18.05
CA ILE A 131 14.25 6.52 16.74
C ILE A 131 15.58 5.89 16.33
N VAL A 132 15.64 5.28 15.15
CA VAL A 132 16.85 4.69 14.59
C VAL A 132 17.90 5.77 14.33
N GLN A 133 19.06 5.62 14.96
CA GLN A 133 20.18 6.55 14.85
C GLN A 133 21.23 6.05 13.84
N ARG A 134 22.10 6.98 13.41
CA ARG A 134 23.20 6.72 12.49
C ARG A 134 24.03 5.46 12.81
N PRO A 135 24.40 5.14 14.08
CA PRO A 135 25.20 3.95 14.37
C PRO A 135 24.56 2.63 13.90
N ALA A 136 23.23 2.54 13.85
CA ALA A 136 22.54 1.36 13.33
C ALA A 136 22.73 1.21 11.81
N ILE A 137 22.74 2.33 11.09
CA ILE A 137 23.00 2.37 9.64
C ILE A 137 24.47 2.06 9.34
N ASP A 138 25.41 2.62 10.11
CA ASP A 138 26.84 2.33 9.98
C ASP A 138 27.12 0.83 10.23
N THR A 139 26.47 0.24 11.24
CA THR A 139 26.57 -1.20 11.54
C THR A 139 26.07 -2.05 10.38
N PHE A 140 24.90 -1.70 9.82
CA PHE A 140 24.34 -2.41 8.67
C PHE A 140 25.23 -2.28 7.43
N TYR A 141 25.75 -1.08 7.14
CA TYR A 141 26.71 -0.87 6.07
C TYR A 141 27.99 -1.70 6.25
N GLY A 142 28.48 -1.84 7.48
CA GLY A 142 29.60 -2.73 7.79
C GLY A 142 29.30 -4.19 7.47
N ALA A 143 28.06 -4.65 7.70
CA ALA A 143 27.62 -5.99 7.32
C ALA A 143 27.55 -6.15 5.79
N LEU A 144 26.97 -5.19 5.08
CA LEU A 144 26.93 -5.17 3.60
C LEU A 144 28.33 -5.20 2.99
N SER A 145 29.27 -4.43 3.54
CA SER A 145 30.65 -4.35 3.08
C SER A 145 31.37 -5.71 3.19
N ARG A 146 31.09 -6.50 4.23
CA ARG A 146 31.70 -7.84 4.41
C ARG A 146 31.26 -8.83 3.33
N VAL A 147 30.02 -8.72 2.88
CA VAL A 147 29.43 -9.59 1.84
C VAL A 147 29.54 -8.98 0.44
N HIS A 148 30.27 -7.87 0.29
CA HIS A 148 30.45 -7.16 -0.99
C HIS A 148 29.11 -6.79 -1.65
N ALA A 149 28.13 -6.39 -0.84
CA ALA A 149 26.81 -6.00 -1.31
C ALA A 149 26.77 -4.52 -1.68
N ASP A 150 26.25 -4.22 -2.87
CA ASP A 150 26.16 -2.86 -3.39
C ASP A 150 24.93 -2.09 -2.88
N ARG A 151 23.93 -2.80 -2.34
CA ARG A 151 22.62 -2.25 -1.95
C ARG A 151 22.02 -2.98 -0.76
N GLY A 152 21.28 -2.24 0.06
CA GLY A 152 20.54 -2.81 1.18
C GLY A 152 19.24 -2.08 1.47
N VAL A 153 18.35 -2.74 2.22
CA VAL A 153 17.10 -2.18 2.71
C VAL A 153 17.06 -2.29 4.23
N PHE A 154 16.86 -1.16 4.90
CA PHE A 154 16.69 -1.12 6.35
C PHE A 154 15.23 -0.78 6.67
N ILE A 155 14.56 -1.70 7.37
CA ILE A 155 13.15 -1.63 7.72
C ILE A 155 13.02 -1.46 9.24
N THR A 156 12.17 -0.54 9.68
CA THR A 156 11.85 -0.36 11.10
C THR A 156 10.38 -0.04 11.31
N THR A 157 9.83 -0.46 12.44
CA THR A 157 8.49 -0.04 12.89
C THR A 157 8.49 1.35 13.53
N SER A 158 9.66 1.97 13.70
CA SER A 158 9.86 3.31 14.24
C SER A 158 10.15 4.32 13.13
N SER A 159 10.84 5.42 13.44
CA SER A 159 11.34 6.42 12.50
C SER A 159 12.87 6.46 12.48
N PHE A 160 13.43 7.19 11.52
CA PHE A 160 14.86 7.43 11.40
C PHE A 160 15.21 8.87 11.77
N SER A 161 16.34 9.08 12.44
CA SER A 161 16.85 10.43 12.64
C SER A 161 17.38 11.02 11.33
N LYS A 162 17.43 12.35 11.24
CA LYS A 162 17.95 13.05 10.05
C LYS A 162 19.36 12.57 9.68
N SER A 163 20.23 12.38 10.67
CA SER A 163 21.58 11.87 10.45
C SER A 163 21.59 10.43 9.92
N ALA A 164 20.69 9.56 10.39
CA ALA A 164 20.55 8.20 9.86
C ALA A 164 20.10 8.22 8.38
N GLN A 165 19.15 9.10 8.04
CA GLN A 165 18.67 9.27 6.66
C GLN A 165 19.76 9.80 5.71
N GLU A 166 20.54 10.78 6.15
CA GLU A 166 21.67 11.33 5.38
C GLU A 166 22.76 10.27 5.16
N THR A 167 23.07 9.49 6.20
CA THR A 167 24.06 8.41 6.13
C THR A 167 23.63 7.32 5.16
N ALA A 168 22.37 6.88 5.22
CA ALA A 168 21.84 5.83 4.35
C ALA A 168 21.92 6.18 2.86
N LYS A 169 21.70 7.47 2.51
CA LYS A 169 21.83 7.96 1.13
C LYS A 169 23.25 7.78 0.57
N GLY A 170 24.27 7.93 1.41
CA GLY A 170 25.67 7.74 1.02
C GLY A 170 26.06 6.27 0.81
N PHE A 171 25.29 5.32 1.35
CA PHE A 171 25.59 3.89 1.35
C PHE A 171 24.67 3.07 0.44
N SER A 172 23.86 3.72 -0.42
CA SER A 172 22.86 3.03 -1.24
C SER A 172 21.90 2.15 -0.42
N ILE A 173 21.58 2.60 0.81
CA ILE A 173 20.64 1.93 1.71
C ILE A 173 19.27 2.59 1.58
N VAL A 174 18.25 1.80 1.24
CA VAL A 174 16.86 2.24 1.22
C VAL A 174 16.27 2.12 2.62
N LEU A 175 15.68 3.20 3.12
CA LEU A 175 15.02 3.23 4.42
C LEU A 175 13.50 3.06 4.28
N ILE A 176 12.93 2.17 5.10
CA ILE A 176 11.49 1.96 5.24
C ILE A 176 11.14 2.13 6.72
N ASP A 177 10.52 3.25 7.05
CA ASP A 177 10.04 3.54 8.41
C ASP A 177 8.62 3.01 8.63
N GLY A 178 8.09 3.15 9.84
CA GLY A 178 6.78 2.63 10.21
C GLY A 178 5.63 3.18 9.36
N ILE A 179 5.72 4.43 8.90
CA ILE A 179 4.70 5.06 8.05
C ILE A 179 4.77 4.46 6.64
N ARG A 180 5.96 4.40 6.05
CA ARG A 180 6.14 3.80 4.72
C ARG A 180 5.80 2.30 4.74
N LEU A 181 6.19 1.60 5.80
CA LEU A 181 5.91 0.19 5.99
C LEU A 181 4.40 -0.08 6.01
N SER A 182 3.63 0.61 6.85
CA SER A 182 2.18 0.41 6.92
C SER A 182 1.49 0.78 5.61
N GLY A 183 1.92 1.83 4.93
CA GLY A 183 1.43 2.18 3.60
C GLY A 183 1.67 1.09 2.55
N LEU A 184 2.85 0.45 2.57
CA LEU A 184 3.14 -0.71 1.72
C LEU A 184 2.25 -1.90 2.09
N MET A 185 2.09 -2.19 3.38
CA MET A 185 1.23 -3.28 3.84
C MET A 185 -0.22 -3.12 3.40
N LEU A 186 -0.77 -1.90 3.47
CA LEU A 186 -2.11 -1.61 2.97
C LEU A 186 -2.19 -1.83 1.45
N LYS A 187 -1.23 -1.28 0.69
CA LYS A 187 -1.18 -1.39 -0.77
C LYS A 187 -1.13 -2.84 -1.26
N TYR A 188 -0.37 -3.69 -0.57
CA TYR A 188 -0.18 -5.10 -0.92
C TYR A 188 -1.06 -6.06 -0.10
N HIS A 189 -2.01 -5.53 0.67
CA HIS A 189 -2.98 -6.27 1.48
C HIS A 189 -2.35 -7.28 2.46
N VAL A 190 -1.29 -6.85 3.15
CA VAL A 190 -0.58 -7.65 4.17
C VAL A 190 -1.05 -7.21 5.56
N GLY A 191 -1.49 -8.17 6.38
CA GLY A 191 -2.02 -7.87 7.72
C GLY A 191 -3.36 -7.11 7.73
N VAL A 192 -3.99 -6.93 6.56
CA VAL A 192 -5.30 -6.27 6.38
C VAL A 192 -6.18 -7.08 5.44
N GLN A 193 -7.49 -6.83 5.47
CA GLN A 193 -8.47 -7.45 4.58
C GLN A 193 -9.29 -6.38 3.88
N VAL A 194 -9.52 -6.55 2.57
CA VAL A 194 -10.41 -5.69 1.79
C VAL A 194 -11.85 -5.97 2.25
N ARG A 195 -12.53 -4.92 2.72
CA ARG A 195 -13.93 -5.01 3.18
C ARG A 195 -14.93 -4.79 2.05
N TYR A 196 -14.59 -3.94 1.08
CA TYR A 196 -15.46 -3.54 -0.04
C TYR A 196 -14.61 -3.30 -1.28
N HIS A 197 -15.13 -3.69 -2.44
CA HIS A 197 -14.54 -3.41 -3.74
C HIS A 197 -15.67 -2.91 -4.65
N ASP A 198 -15.59 -1.65 -5.11
CA ASP A 198 -16.59 -1.05 -5.99
C ASP A 198 -15.90 -0.46 -7.22
N GLU A 199 -16.57 -0.56 -8.38
CA GLU A 199 -16.13 0.04 -9.65
C GLU A 199 -17.16 1.08 -10.09
N LEU A 200 -16.68 2.28 -10.42
CA LEU A 200 -17.51 3.35 -10.96
C LEU A 200 -17.21 3.51 -12.45
N LEU A 201 -18.18 3.17 -13.29
CA LEU A 201 -18.04 3.23 -14.75
C LEU A 201 -18.45 4.62 -15.26
N LYS A 202 -17.63 5.15 -16.16
CA LYS A 202 -17.97 6.31 -16.99
C LYS A 202 -18.03 5.85 -18.44
N LEU A 203 -18.92 6.43 -19.23
CA LEU A 203 -18.92 6.21 -20.68
C LEU A 203 -17.59 6.67 -21.27
N ASP A 204 -16.99 5.81 -22.08
CA ASP A 204 -15.81 6.13 -22.89
C ASP A 204 -16.30 6.59 -24.26
N GLU A 205 -16.39 7.91 -24.47
CA GLU A 205 -16.89 8.48 -25.74
C GLU A 205 -15.98 8.10 -26.93
N ASP A 206 -14.67 7.95 -26.70
CA ASP A 206 -13.69 7.60 -27.73
C ASP A 206 -13.90 6.19 -28.28
N TYR A 207 -14.59 5.31 -27.54
CA TYR A 207 -14.96 3.97 -28.02
C TYR A 207 -16.06 4.01 -29.09
N PHE A 208 -16.86 5.08 -29.13
CA PHE A 208 -18.03 5.22 -30.01
C PHE A 208 -17.76 6.10 -31.25
N GLU A 209 -16.53 6.60 -31.42
CA GLU A 209 -16.05 7.33 -32.61
C GLU A 209 -15.22 6.42 -33.55
#